data_AF-A0A7K1DHF9-F1
#
_entry.id   AF-A0A7K1DHF9-F1
#
_cell.length_a   1.000
_cell.length_b   1.000
_cell.length_c   1.000
_cell.angle_alpha   90.00
_cell.angle_beta   90.00
_cell.angle_gamma   90.00
#
_symmetry.space_group_name_H-M   'P 1'
#
loop_
_entity.id
_entity.type
_entity.pdbx_description
1 polymer ?
#
loop_
_entity_poly.entity_id
_entity_poly.type
_entity_poly.pdbx_seq_one_letter_code
_entity_poly.pdbx_strand_id
1 'polypeptide(L)'
;MPIEHGAEKVHGISDAMVKDAPTLDDFITVQHADKFRNSNVLVVAHNAKFDYPMFAPYCAKATQLCTMNLGRKFYPAAPSYKLGVLAKICGVQKVPTHRALDDVETSFALLQHFATANSLSISELIELEQAVDPNAVMPFGKHKGTKIVDLPKDYAIWLISTLDKDDWVVRQLRNTPDLYIYIGIRTEAEMTDKQMPNWQPTGLIQRAFKLAAKKHATQANKGSGIPYLTHLLAVSSLVIEHGGTEEQAAAALLHDVLEDTKTSYKRVKRTTNKNIADMVKACSSKKFGEEHSDPWIVKKVYLEKLNDKKPNDPSLLVALSDKVHNAERTANEYPKTADEQTKYWSKFNAGYDIQKLWYTSLYESLNAKGTLPPALLERLQVAIKILFN
;
A
#
# COMPACT_ATOMS: atom_id res chain seq x y z
N MET A 1 37.48 -0.07 -2.75
CA MET A 1 37.56 0.75 -1.51
C MET A 1 38.85 0.37 -0.81
N PRO A 2 39.60 1.33 -0.25
CA PRO A 2 40.77 1.00 0.55
C PRO A 2 40.36 0.20 1.80
N ILE A 3 41.15 -0.80 2.18
CA ILE A 3 40.96 -1.59 3.40
C ILE A 3 41.21 -0.67 4.60
N GLU A 4 40.24 -0.59 5.51
CA GLU A 4 40.41 0.20 6.73
C GLU A 4 41.55 -0.35 7.59
N HIS A 5 42.38 0.54 8.12
CA HIS A 5 43.54 0.19 8.93
C HIS A 5 43.21 -0.70 10.15
N GLY A 6 41.99 -0.58 10.69
CA GLY A 6 41.51 -1.44 11.77
C GLY A 6 41.26 -2.89 11.33
N ALA A 7 40.73 -3.10 10.13
CA ALA A 7 40.50 -4.42 9.56
C ALA A 7 41.82 -5.11 9.19
N GLU A 8 42.73 -4.36 8.55
CA GLU A 8 44.08 -4.84 8.21
C GLU A 8 44.83 -5.37 9.44
N LYS A 9 44.74 -4.69 10.59
CA LYS A 9 45.35 -5.15 11.85
C LYS A 9 44.80 -6.48 12.37
N VAL A 10 43.58 -6.85 12.01
CA VAL A 10 42.92 -8.06 12.50
C VAL A 10 43.22 -9.25 11.60
N HIS A 11 43.04 -9.11 10.28
CA HIS A 11 43.19 -10.21 9.33
C HIS A 11 44.55 -10.23 8.60
N GLY A 12 45.33 -9.16 8.69
CA GLY A 12 46.65 -9.05 8.07
C GLY A 12 46.65 -8.98 6.53
N ILE A 13 45.57 -8.47 5.93
CA ILE A 13 45.43 -8.31 4.48
C ILE A 13 45.51 -6.83 4.17
N SER A 14 46.49 -6.41 3.38
CA SER A 14 46.67 -5.01 2.98
C SER A 14 46.11 -4.75 1.58
N ASP A 15 45.86 -3.49 1.24
CA ASP A 15 45.47 -3.09 -0.12
C ASP A 15 46.47 -3.58 -1.17
N ALA A 16 47.77 -3.65 -0.83
CA ALA A 16 48.81 -4.15 -1.71
C ALA A 16 48.66 -5.65 -2.01
N MET A 17 48.20 -6.46 -1.04
CA MET A 17 48.03 -7.91 -1.20
C MET A 17 46.88 -8.27 -2.14
N VAL A 18 45.88 -7.40 -2.25
CA VAL A 18 44.66 -7.65 -3.04
C VAL A 18 44.55 -6.74 -4.27
N LYS A 19 45.61 -5.98 -4.59
CA LYS A 19 45.63 -5.02 -5.70
C LYS A 19 45.21 -5.64 -7.04
N ASP A 20 45.70 -6.85 -7.30
CA ASP A 20 45.44 -7.59 -8.56
C ASP A 20 44.45 -8.75 -8.36
N ALA A 21 43.81 -8.83 -7.18
CA ALA A 21 42.80 -9.83 -6.90
C ALA A 21 41.48 -9.48 -7.63
N PRO A 22 40.68 -10.47 -8.03
CA PRO A 22 39.38 -10.23 -8.64
C PRO A 22 38.46 -9.46 -7.68
N THR A 23 37.56 -8.65 -8.24
CA THR A 23 36.46 -8.13 -7.44
C THR A 23 35.54 -9.28 -7.00
N LEU A 24 34.72 -9.06 -5.96
CA LEU A 24 33.75 -10.07 -5.55
C LEU A 24 32.80 -10.47 -6.70
N ASP A 25 32.43 -9.48 -7.53
CA ASP A 25 31.57 -9.69 -8.69
C ASP A 25 32.26 -10.56 -9.74
N ASP A 26 33.51 -10.26 -10.09
CA ASP A 26 34.30 -11.06 -11.03
C ASP A 26 34.56 -12.47 -10.49
N PHE A 27 34.84 -12.59 -9.19
CA PHE A 27 35.09 -13.86 -8.54
C PHE A 27 33.87 -14.78 -8.62
N ILE A 28 32.68 -14.26 -8.31
CA ILE A 28 31.45 -15.07 -8.30
C ILE A 28 30.93 -15.32 -9.72
N THR A 29 30.84 -14.29 -10.55
CA THR A 29 30.18 -14.38 -11.86
C THR A 29 31.10 -14.94 -12.94
N VAL A 30 32.40 -14.61 -12.91
CA VAL A 30 33.37 -15.04 -13.94
C VAL A 30 34.13 -16.28 -13.47
N GLN A 31 34.85 -16.21 -12.35
CA GLN A 31 35.73 -17.32 -11.93
C GLN A 31 34.94 -18.54 -11.43
N HIS A 32 33.78 -18.30 -10.82
CA HIS A 32 32.85 -19.34 -10.40
C HIS A 32 31.62 -19.50 -11.31
N ALA A 33 31.67 -18.94 -12.52
CA ALA A 33 30.68 -19.12 -13.59
C ALA A 33 29.22 -18.91 -13.13
N ASP A 34 28.99 -17.93 -12.26
CA ASP A 34 27.67 -17.53 -11.78
C ASP A 34 26.87 -18.71 -11.17
N LYS A 35 27.59 -19.64 -10.52
CA LYS A 35 27.08 -20.92 -10.02
C LYS A 35 25.81 -20.82 -9.16
N PHE A 36 25.62 -19.69 -8.48
CA PHE A 36 24.52 -19.49 -7.53
C PHE A 36 23.29 -18.79 -8.12
N ARG A 37 23.40 -18.22 -9.35
CA ARG A 37 22.38 -17.35 -9.94
C ARG A 37 20.96 -17.90 -9.95
N ASN A 38 20.83 -19.21 -10.19
CA ASN A 38 19.56 -19.91 -10.32
C ASN A 38 19.26 -20.83 -9.12
N SER A 39 20.04 -20.72 -8.04
CA SER A 39 19.96 -21.59 -6.88
C SER A 39 19.26 -20.92 -5.70
N ASN A 40 18.54 -21.74 -4.93
CA ASN A 40 18.09 -21.39 -3.59
C ASN A 40 19.21 -21.76 -2.61
N VAL A 41 19.86 -20.77 -2.01
CA VAL A 41 21.04 -20.97 -1.16
C VAL A 41 20.74 -20.63 0.30
N LEU A 42 21.25 -21.45 1.21
CA LEU A 42 21.31 -21.15 2.63
C LEU A 42 22.71 -20.64 2.97
N VAL A 43 22.80 -19.37 3.35
CA VAL A 43 24.04 -18.73 3.80
C VAL A 43 24.21 -18.97 5.30
N VAL A 44 25.21 -19.77 5.66
CA VAL A 44 25.56 -20.01 7.07
C VAL A 44 26.80 -19.20 7.42
N ALA A 45 26.70 -18.37 8.44
CA ALA A 45 27.85 -17.58 8.91
C ALA A 45 27.74 -17.23 10.40
N HIS A 46 28.88 -16.89 11.00
CA HIS A 46 28.95 -16.39 12.36
C HIS A 46 28.85 -14.88 12.35
N ASN A 47 27.63 -14.36 12.56
CA ASN A 47 27.18 -12.99 12.22
C ASN A 47 26.77 -12.82 10.75
N ALA A 48 25.86 -13.70 10.29
CA ALA A 48 25.39 -13.72 8.89
C ALA A 48 24.86 -12.39 8.34
N LYS A 49 24.40 -11.45 9.19
CA LYS A 49 24.00 -10.10 8.78
C LYS A 49 25.08 -9.34 8.02
N PHE A 50 26.36 -9.62 8.30
CA PHE A 50 27.48 -8.98 7.63
C PHE A 50 27.72 -9.55 6.23
N ASP A 51 27.81 -10.87 6.10
CA ASP A 51 28.15 -11.55 4.84
C ASP A 51 26.94 -11.69 3.90
N TYR A 52 25.73 -11.83 4.44
CA TYR A 52 24.53 -12.10 3.66
C TYR A 52 24.26 -11.06 2.56
N PRO A 53 24.31 -9.73 2.80
CA PRO A 53 24.09 -8.74 1.75
C PRO A 53 25.13 -8.78 0.63
N MET A 54 26.35 -9.25 0.91
CA MET A 54 27.40 -9.40 -0.09
C MET A 54 27.16 -10.61 -1.00
N PHE A 55 26.52 -11.67 -0.49
CA PHE A 55 26.31 -12.91 -1.23
C PHE A 55 24.91 -13.03 -1.86
N ALA A 56 23.88 -12.50 -1.20
CA ALA A 56 22.49 -12.63 -1.63
C ALA A 56 22.17 -12.14 -3.06
N PRO A 57 22.78 -11.04 -3.58
CA PRO A 57 22.55 -10.59 -4.95
C PRO A 57 22.93 -11.60 -6.04
N TYR A 58 23.80 -12.56 -5.70
CA TYR A 58 24.28 -13.60 -6.62
C TYR A 58 23.42 -14.87 -6.62
N CYS A 59 22.32 -14.89 -5.87
CA CYS A 59 21.44 -16.05 -5.72
C CYS A 59 20.04 -15.76 -6.29
N ALA A 60 19.34 -16.77 -6.79
CA ALA A 60 17.91 -16.64 -7.14
C ALA A 60 17.07 -16.38 -5.87
N LYS A 61 17.41 -17.10 -4.80
CA LYS A 61 16.88 -16.87 -3.46
C LYS A 61 17.96 -17.21 -2.45
N ALA A 62 18.23 -16.29 -1.54
CA ALA A 62 19.09 -16.55 -0.39
C ALA A 62 18.24 -16.62 0.88
N THR A 63 18.62 -17.53 1.77
CA THR A 63 18.18 -17.60 3.17
C THR A 63 19.42 -17.58 4.04
N GLN A 64 19.27 -17.32 5.34
CA GLN A 64 20.42 -17.22 6.24
C GLN A 64 20.22 -18.03 7.52
N LEU A 65 21.33 -18.50 8.09
CA LEU A 65 21.40 -19.09 9.41
C LEU A 65 22.62 -18.57 10.15
N CYS A 66 22.39 -17.93 11.30
CA CYS A 66 23.45 -17.25 12.05
C CYS A 66 23.85 -18.07 13.29
N THR A 67 25.06 -18.62 13.29
CA THR A 67 25.55 -19.43 14.43
C THR A 67 25.74 -18.62 15.71
N MET A 68 26.00 -17.31 15.59
CA MET A 68 26.03 -16.40 16.74
C MET A 68 24.64 -16.27 17.39
N ASN A 69 23.58 -16.18 16.59
CA ASN A 69 22.20 -16.08 17.11
C ASN A 69 21.74 -17.40 17.72
N LEU A 70 22.06 -18.54 17.10
CA LEU A 70 21.85 -19.85 17.71
C LEU A 70 22.61 -19.98 19.04
N GLY A 71 23.85 -19.49 19.10
CA GLY A 71 24.63 -19.44 20.34
C GLY A 71 23.94 -18.65 21.45
N ARG A 72 23.27 -17.52 21.13
CA ARG A 72 22.45 -16.76 22.10
C ARG A 72 21.28 -17.57 22.65
N LYS A 73 20.67 -18.42 21.83
CA LYS A 73 19.53 -19.25 22.23
C LYS A 73 19.95 -20.45 23.06
N PHE A 74 20.99 -21.17 22.63
CA PHE A 74 21.45 -22.38 23.32
C PHE A 74 22.34 -22.08 24.54
N TYR A 75 23.05 -20.95 24.55
CA TYR A 75 23.98 -20.57 25.62
C TYR A 75 23.76 -19.12 26.08
N PRO A 76 22.57 -18.77 26.61
CA PRO A 76 22.21 -17.38 26.95
C PRO A 76 23.09 -16.75 28.05
N ALA A 77 23.76 -17.58 28.86
CA ALA A 77 24.67 -17.16 29.92
C ALA A 77 26.13 -17.02 29.45
N ALA A 78 26.42 -17.17 28.15
CA ALA A 78 27.79 -17.05 27.65
C ALA A 78 28.36 -15.64 27.88
N PRO A 79 29.65 -15.51 28.29
CA PRO A 79 30.27 -14.21 28.56
C PRO A 79 30.44 -13.36 27.28
N SER A 80 30.48 -14.01 26.11
CA SER A 80 30.53 -13.39 24.80
C SER A 80 30.04 -14.38 23.76
N TYR A 81 29.52 -13.86 22.64
CA TYR A 81 29.06 -14.65 21.51
C TYR A 81 30.03 -14.59 20.33
N LYS A 82 31.29 -14.17 20.56
CA LYS A 82 32.36 -14.25 19.57
C LYS A 82 32.63 -15.72 19.21
N LEU A 83 33.01 -15.96 17.96
CA LEU A 83 33.19 -17.31 17.40
C LEU A 83 34.09 -18.19 18.29
N GLY A 84 35.26 -17.69 18.66
CA GLY A 84 36.21 -18.45 19.49
C GLY A 84 35.72 -18.73 20.91
N VAL A 85 34.89 -17.85 21.48
CA VAL A 85 34.34 -18.07 22.82
C VAL A 85 33.28 -19.17 22.80
N LEU A 86 32.38 -19.13 21.82
CA LEU A 86 31.36 -20.18 21.65
C LEU A 86 31.98 -21.52 21.25
N ALA A 87 32.98 -21.51 20.38
CA ALA A 87 33.74 -22.71 20.01
C ALA A 87 34.34 -23.37 21.27
N LYS A 88 34.97 -22.57 22.15
CA LYS A 88 35.53 -23.06 23.42
C LYS A 88 34.46 -23.62 24.36
N ILE A 89 33.33 -22.94 24.52
CA ILE A 89 32.22 -23.40 25.38
C ILE A 89 31.65 -24.73 24.87
N CYS A 90 31.51 -24.87 23.55
CA CYS A 90 30.96 -26.06 22.92
C CYS A 90 31.98 -27.21 22.76
N GLY A 91 33.25 -27.00 23.15
CA GLY A 91 34.30 -28.00 22.98
C GLY A 91 34.68 -28.27 21.51
N VAL A 92 34.43 -27.31 20.60
CA VAL A 92 34.83 -27.41 19.19
C VAL A 92 36.35 -27.34 19.10
N GLN A 93 36.96 -28.37 18.51
CA GLN A 93 38.42 -28.53 18.42
C GLN A 93 39.09 -27.50 17.52
N LYS A 94 38.38 -27.00 16.49
CA LYS A 94 38.90 -25.99 15.56
C LYS A 94 38.91 -24.62 16.24
N VAL A 95 40.06 -23.94 16.18
CA VAL A 95 40.27 -22.62 16.79
C VAL A 95 40.25 -21.56 15.70
N PRO A 96 39.41 -20.53 15.79
CA PRO A 96 39.39 -19.45 14.81
C PRO A 96 40.66 -18.60 14.93
N THR A 97 41.32 -18.34 13.80
CA THR A 97 42.59 -17.61 13.72
C THR A 97 42.43 -16.23 13.07
N HIS A 98 41.20 -15.81 12.76
CA HIS A 98 40.88 -14.65 11.92
C HIS A 98 41.28 -14.83 10.45
N ARG A 99 41.59 -16.06 10.03
CA ARG A 99 41.65 -16.47 8.63
C ARG A 99 40.27 -16.96 8.20
N ALA A 100 39.84 -16.53 7.00
CA ALA A 100 38.48 -16.82 6.51
C ALA A 100 38.13 -18.32 6.51
N LEU A 101 39.07 -19.19 6.10
CA LEU A 101 38.82 -20.63 6.06
C LEU A 101 38.63 -21.22 7.46
N ASP A 102 39.54 -20.93 8.39
CA ASP A 102 39.47 -21.43 9.76
C ASP A 102 38.19 -20.96 10.47
N ASP A 103 37.76 -19.72 10.22
CA ASP A 103 36.54 -19.15 10.77
C ASP A 103 35.28 -19.80 10.16
N VAL A 104 35.27 -20.11 8.86
CA VAL A 104 34.20 -20.87 8.19
C VAL A 104 34.10 -22.28 8.75
N GLU A 105 35.23 -22.97 8.88
CA GLU A 105 35.27 -24.33 9.41
C GLU A 105 34.81 -24.40 10.88
N THR A 106 35.23 -23.43 11.70
CA THR A 106 34.79 -23.32 13.09
C THR A 106 33.29 -23.04 13.17
N SER A 107 32.78 -22.15 12.31
CA SER A 107 31.35 -21.84 12.23
C SER A 107 30.53 -23.07 11.83
N PHE A 108 31.01 -23.86 10.87
CA PHE A 108 30.35 -25.09 10.46
C PHE A 108 30.35 -26.15 11.57
N ALA A 109 31.49 -26.33 12.25
CA ALA A 109 31.57 -27.25 13.39
C ALA A 109 30.64 -26.84 14.54
N LEU A 110 30.48 -25.54 14.80
CA LEU A 110 29.48 -25.04 15.76
C LEU A 110 28.05 -25.34 15.32
N LEU A 111 27.72 -25.16 14.03
CA LEU A 111 26.40 -25.51 13.51
C LEU A 111 26.11 -27.01 13.71
N GLN A 112 27.07 -27.87 13.39
CA GLN A 112 26.96 -29.32 13.60
C GLN A 112 26.77 -29.66 15.08
N HIS A 113 27.50 -28.99 15.98
CA HIS A 113 27.33 -29.15 17.42
C HIS A 113 25.91 -28.78 17.85
N PHE A 114 25.40 -27.61 17.43
CA PHE A 114 24.03 -27.19 17.76
C PHE A 114 22.98 -28.16 17.24
N ALA A 115 23.11 -28.63 16.00
CA ALA A 115 22.22 -29.62 15.40
C ALA A 115 22.24 -30.94 16.19
N THR A 116 23.44 -31.47 16.45
CA THR A 116 23.61 -32.80 17.06
C THR A 116 23.24 -32.81 18.54
N ALA A 117 23.74 -31.83 19.31
CA ALA A 117 23.49 -31.76 20.76
C ALA A 117 22.01 -31.57 21.10
N ASN A 118 21.23 -30.98 20.19
CA ASN A 118 19.79 -30.73 20.38
C ASN A 118 18.90 -31.66 19.54
N SER A 119 19.49 -32.58 18.75
CA SER A 119 18.76 -33.45 17.81
C SER A 119 17.84 -32.70 16.84
N LEU A 120 18.33 -31.59 16.28
CA LEU A 120 17.57 -30.72 15.36
C LEU A 120 18.10 -30.82 13.93
N SER A 121 17.19 -30.84 12.97
CA SER A 121 17.48 -30.66 11.54
C SER A 121 17.87 -29.20 11.22
N ILE A 122 18.44 -29.00 10.03
CA ILE A 122 18.76 -27.64 9.54
C ILE A 122 17.50 -26.76 9.44
N SER A 123 16.38 -27.32 8.98
CA SER A 123 15.11 -26.59 8.89
C SER A 123 14.63 -26.13 10.27
N GLU A 124 14.68 -27.02 11.27
CA GLU A 124 14.31 -26.68 12.65
C GLU A 124 15.27 -25.66 13.27
N LEU A 125 16.56 -25.70 12.94
CA LEU A 125 17.51 -24.68 13.37
C LEU A 125 17.21 -23.31 12.75
N ILE A 126 16.75 -23.25 11.50
CA ILE A 126 16.31 -22.00 10.85
C ILE A 126 15.06 -21.46 11.55
N GLU A 127 14.06 -22.30 11.77
CA GLU A 127 12.84 -21.92 12.51
C GLU A 127 13.17 -21.45 13.92
N LEU A 128 14.06 -22.18 14.61
CA LEU A 128 14.52 -21.83 15.94
C LEU A 128 15.29 -20.51 15.94
N GLU A 129 16.16 -20.23 14.98
CA GLU A 129 16.86 -18.94 14.87
C GLU A 129 15.87 -17.77 14.70
N GLN A 130 14.82 -17.99 13.90
CA GLN A 130 13.80 -16.99 13.59
C GLN A 130 12.75 -16.82 14.71
N ALA A 131 12.62 -17.80 15.61
CA ALA A 131 11.63 -17.77 16.68
C ALA A 131 11.86 -16.63 17.68
N VAL A 132 10.77 -16.15 18.27
CA VAL A 132 10.79 -15.21 19.40
C VAL A 132 11.25 -15.95 20.65
N ASP A 133 12.17 -15.36 21.40
CA ASP A 133 12.58 -15.83 22.72
C ASP A 133 12.11 -14.81 23.78
N PRO A 134 11.06 -15.13 24.56
CA PRO A 134 10.53 -14.22 25.58
C PRO A 134 11.52 -13.95 26.73
N ASN A 135 12.60 -14.72 26.84
CA ASN A 135 13.65 -14.52 27.83
C ASN A 135 14.90 -13.84 27.25
N ALA A 136 14.89 -13.45 25.98
CA ALA A 136 16.00 -12.75 25.37
C ALA A 136 16.34 -11.48 26.13
N VAL A 137 17.63 -11.24 26.38
CA VAL A 137 18.12 -10.04 27.09
C VAL A 137 18.83 -9.09 26.14
N MET A 138 18.74 -7.80 26.44
CA MET A 138 19.36 -6.73 25.65
C MET A 138 20.89 -6.88 25.69
N PRO A 139 21.57 -7.06 24.55
CA PRO A 139 23.01 -7.38 24.52
C PRO A 139 23.93 -6.17 24.74
N PHE A 140 23.43 -4.95 24.55
CA PHE A 140 24.22 -3.71 24.54
C PHE A 140 23.39 -2.50 24.97
N GLY A 141 24.03 -1.33 25.04
CA GLY A 141 23.38 -0.06 25.31
C GLY A 141 23.00 0.16 26.78
N LYS A 142 22.22 1.21 27.03
CA LYS A 142 21.83 1.68 28.37
C LYS A 142 21.09 0.60 29.19
N HIS A 143 20.37 -0.29 28.51
CA HIS A 143 19.55 -1.33 29.14
C HIS A 143 20.15 -2.74 29.00
N LYS A 144 21.48 -2.85 28.81
CA LYS A 144 22.17 -4.14 28.69
C LYS A 144 21.83 -5.07 29.87
N GLY A 145 21.44 -6.31 29.58
CA GLY A 145 21.10 -7.34 30.55
C GLY A 145 19.63 -7.35 30.98
N THR A 146 18.84 -6.33 30.67
CA THR A 146 17.38 -6.33 30.85
C THR A 146 16.73 -7.23 29.81
N LYS A 147 15.64 -7.94 30.14
CA LYS A 147 14.88 -8.68 29.13
C LYS A 147 14.36 -7.73 28.06
N ILE A 148 14.40 -8.15 26.80
CA ILE A 148 13.95 -7.35 25.65
C ILE A 148 12.47 -6.97 25.81
N VAL A 149 11.66 -7.88 26.37
CA VAL A 149 10.23 -7.65 26.65
C VAL A 149 9.99 -6.61 27.75
N ASP A 150 10.98 -6.36 28.62
CA ASP A 150 10.91 -5.44 29.75
C ASP A 150 11.56 -4.07 29.45
N LEU A 151 11.98 -3.82 28.21
CA LEU A 151 12.64 -2.56 27.83
C LEU A 151 11.65 -1.37 27.89
N PRO A 152 12.11 -0.16 28.31
CA PRO A 152 11.27 1.03 28.22
C PRO A 152 10.79 1.30 26.80
N LYS A 153 9.54 1.75 26.68
CA LYS A 153 8.84 1.89 25.38
C LYS A 153 9.54 2.83 24.41
N ASP A 154 9.98 4.00 24.89
CA ASP A 154 10.73 4.99 24.12
C ASP A 154 12.07 4.43 23.63
N TYR A 155 12.76 3.64 24.46
CA TYR A 155 14.00 2.98 24.09
C TYR A 155 13.80 1.89 23.05
N ALA A 156 12.73 1.08 23.17
CA ALA A 156 12.37 0.07 22.18
C ALA A 156 12.02 0.69 20.81
N ILE A 157 11.28 1.80 20.80
CA ILE A 157 10.96 2.56 19.57
C ILE A 157 12.24 3.08 18.92
N TRP A 158 13.15 3.67 19.71
CA TRP A 158 14.44 4.14 19.20
C TRP A 158 15.30 3.01 18.64
N LEU A 159 15.36 1.85 19.30
CA LEU A 159 16.08 0.68 18.81
C LEU A 159 15.55 0.23 17.45
N ILE A 160 14.23 0.21 17.26
CA ILE A 160 13.60 -0.21 16.00
C ILE A 160 13.84 0.78 14.85
N SER A 161 13.92 2.09 15.14
CA SER A 161 14.20 3.10 14.13
C SER A 161 15.69 3.25 13.81
N THR A 162 16.56 2.87 14.75
CA THR A 162 18.01 3.06 14.63
C THR A 162 18.73 1.82 14.12
N LEU A 163 18.28 0.64 14.53
CA LEU A 163 18.90 -0.62 14.11
C LEU A 163 18.31 -1.07 12.78
N ASP A 164 19.11 -1.88 12.08
CA ASP A 164 18.66 -2.52 10.84
C ASP A 164 17.39 -3.36 11.07
N LYS A 165 16.48 -3.36 10.10
CA LYS A 165 15.20 -4.09 10.16
C LYS A 165 15.38 -5.60 10.36
N ASP A 166 16.52 -6.16 9.94
CA ASP A 166 16.87 -7.56 10.04
C ASP A 166 17.71 -7.87 11.28
N ASP A 167 17.96 -6.89 12.15
CA ASP A 167 18.61 -7.11 13.43
C ASP A 167 17.79 -8.03 14.32
N TRP A 168 18.44 -8.98 14.98
CA TRP A 168 17.76 -9.95 15.83
C TRP A 168 17.03 -9.26 17.00
N VAL A 169 17.57 -8.17 17.57
CA VAL A 169 16.86 -7.40 18.62
C VAL A 169 15.58 -6.79 18.06
N VAL A 170 15.64 -6.26 16.83
CA VAL A 170 14.47 -5.72 16.13
C VAL A 170 13.45 -6.81 15.85
N ARG A 171 13.87 -8.02 15.46
CA ARG A 171 12.97 -9.18 15.29
C ARG A 171 12.31 -9.60 16.60
N GLN A 172 13.06 -9.66 17.70
CA GLN A 172 12.52 -9.97 19.04
C GLN A 172 11.50 -8.91 19.48
N LEU A 173 11.83 -7.62 19.37
CA LEU A 173 10.93 -6.52 19.70
C LEU A 173 9.68 -6.50 18.81
N ARG A 174 9.85 -6.75 17.50
CA ARG A 174 8.75 -6.83 16.54
C ARG A 174 7.81 -7.95 16.88
N ASN A 175 8.29 -9.07 17.40
CA ASN A 175 7.47 -10.25 17.64
C ASN A 175 7.03 -10.41 19.12
N THR A 176 7.24 -9.40 19.98
CA THR A 176 6.83 -9.41 21.39
C THR A 176 5.38 -8.89 21.54
N PRO A 177 4.42 -9.69 22.09
CA PRO A 177 2.98 -9.38 22.08
C PRO A 177 2.59 -8.01 22.69
N ASP A 178 3.22 -7.59 23.79
CA ASP A 178 2.86 -6.35 24.49
C ASP A 178 3.55 -5.09 23.91
N LEU A 179 4.58 -5.29 23.08
CA LEU A 179 5.33 -4.22 22.42
C LEU A 179 4.78 -3.92 21.02
N TYR A 180 4.08 -4.90 20.41
CA TYR A 180 3.33 -4.76 19.14
C TYR A 180 2.37 -3.56 19.13
N ILE A 181 1.79 -3.24 20.29
CA ILE A 181 0.82 -2.13 20.45
C ILE A 181 1.50 -0.76 20.34
N TYR A 182 2.80 -0.65 20.67
CA TYR A 182 3.47 0.64 20.82
C TYR A 182 4.46 1.00 19.70
N ILE A 183 5.01 0.04 18.95
CA ILE A 183 6.12 0.30 18.01
C ILE A 183 5.70 0.30 16.54
N GLY A 184 4.41 0.26 16.22
CA GLY A 184 3.92 0.54 14.87
C GLY A 184 4.38 -0.46 13.78
N ILE A 185 4.86 -1.65 14.16
CA ILE A 185 5.13 -2.74 13.22
C ILE A 185 4.00 -3.75 13.40
N ARG A 186 2.96 -3.57 12.61
CA ARG A 186 1.71 -4.34 12.68
C ARG A 186 1.89 -5.70 12.02
N THR A 187 1.47 -6.78 12.66
CA THR A 187 1.10 -8.04 11.99
C THR A 187 -0.15 -7.79 11.15
N GLU A 188 -0.22 -8.42 9.97
CA GLU A 188 -1.32 -8.27 9.01
C GLU A 188 -2.72 -8.58 9.61
N ALA A 189 -2.78 -9.35 10.70
CA ALA A 189 -4.04 -9.82 11.27
C ALA A 189 -4.72 -8.85 12.25
N GLU A 190 -4.04 -7.85 12.81
CA GLU A 190 -4.58 -7.04 13.93
C GLU A 190 -4.52 -5.53 13.63
N MET A 191 -4.79 -5.18 12.37
CA MET A 191 -5.25 -3.84 11.97
C MET A 191 -6.72 -3.62 12.32
N THR A 192 -7.06 -3.32 13.56
CA THR A 192 -8.32 -2.63 13.91
C THR A 192 -8.02 -1.70 15.08
N ASP A 193 -7.79 -0.40 14.86
CA ASP A 193 -8.79 0.53 14.34
C ASP A 193 -8.31 1.38 13.15
N LYS A 194 -7.55 0.77 12.23
CA LYS A 194 -7.47 1.31 10.87
C LYS A 194 -8.53 0.59 10.06
N GLN A 195 -9.63 1.28 9.77
CA GLN A 195 -10.63 0.81 8.83
C GLN A 195 -9.90 0.38 7.56
N MET A 196 -9.90 -0.93 7.29
CA MET A 196 -9.43 -1.44 6.00
C MET A 196 -10.28 -0.77 4.93
N PRO A 197 -9.69 -0.37 3.78
CA PRO A 197 -10.49 0.09 2.65
C PRO A 197 -11.60 -0.93 2.38
N ASN A 198 -12.83 -0.44 2.23
CA ASN A 198 -14.02 -1.29 2.04
C ASN A 198 -13.93 -2.18 0.79
N TRP A 199 -12.94 -1.93 -0.07
CA TRP A 199 -12.53 -2.77 -1.20
C TRP A 199 -11.06 -2.47 -1.55
N GLN A 200 -10.38 -3.41 -2.20
CA GLN A 200 -9.02 -3.25 -2.73
C GLN A 200 -9.07 -3.06 -4.25
N PRO A 201 -8.24 -2.19 -4.86
CA PRO A 201 -8.23 -2.02 -6.32
C PRO A 201 -7.81 -3.29 -7.06
N THR A 202 -8.63 -3.77 -7.99
CA THR A 202 -8.40 -5.00 -8.78
C THR A 202 -7.88 -4.74 -10.20
N GLY A 203 -7.60 -3.49 -10.55
CA GLY A 203 -7.31 -3.06 -11.92
C GLY A 203 -8.53 -2.48 -12.66
N LEU A 204 -9.73 -2.64 -12.09
CA LEU A 204 -11.00 -2.22 -12.71
C LEU A 204 -11.06 -0.69 -12.85
N ILE A 205 -10.69 0.03 -11.77
CA ILE A 205 -10.60 1.49 -11.77
C ILE A 205 -9.57 1.98 -12.79
N GLN A 206 -8.42 1.32 -12.93
CA GLN A 206 -7.39 1.69 -13.89
C GLN A 206 -7.89 1.53 -15.33
N ARG A 207 -8.64 0.46 -15.62
CA ARG A 207 -9.27 0.25 -16.94
C ARG A 207 -10.35 1.30 -17.24
N ALA A 208 -11.19 1.62 -16.25
CA ALA A 208 -12.21 2.66 -16.34
C ALA A 208 -11.58 4.03 -16.57
N PHE A 209 -10.59 4.41 -15.75
CA PHE A 209 -9.83 5.65 -15.88
C PHE A 209 -9.17 5.77 -17.26
N LYS A 210 -8.50 4.73 -17.74
CA LYS A 210 -7.86 4.73 -19.06
C LYS A 210 -8.87 4.94 -20.20
N LEU A 211 -10.07 4.37 -20.08
CA LEU A 211 -11.14 4.58 -21.04
C LEU A 211 -11.68 6.02 -20.96
N ALA A 212 -11.99 6.51 -19.77
CA ALA A 212 -12.48 7.86 -19.51
C ALA A 212 -11.50 8.91 -20.03
N ALA A 213 -10.23 8.86 -19.60
CA ALA A 213 -9.17 9.77 -20.01
C ALA A 213 -9.00 9.78 -21.54
N LYS A 214 -9.03 8.60 -22.19
CA LYS A 214 -8.94 8.52 -23.65
C LYS A 214 -10.15 9.13 -24.35
N LYS A 215 -11.36 8.98 -23.81
CA LYS A 215 -12.60 9.38 -24.48
C LYS A 215 -12.98 10.83 -24.25
N HIS A 216 -12.55 11.40 -23.14
CA HIS A 216 -12.73 12.82 -22.79
C HIS A 216 -11.45 13.66 -23.00
N ALA A 217 -10.44 13.13 -23.70
CA ALA A 217 -9.12 13.76 -23.86
C ALA A 217 -9.17 15.20 -24.41
N THR A 218 -10.16 15.51 -25.25
CA THR A 218 -10.34 16.83 -25.87
C THR A 218 -11.47 17.65 -25.24
N GLN A 219 -12.04 17.19 -24.13
CA GLN A 219 -13.15 17.88 -23.45
C GLN A 219 -12.64 18.69 -22.27
N ALA A 220 -13.22 19.88 -22.10
CA ALA A 220 -12.98 20.76 -20.96
C ALA A 220 -14.29 21.03 -20.21
N ASN A 221 -14.18 21.43 -18.94
CA ASN A 221 -15.31 21.85 -18.15
C ASN A 221 -15.99 23.07 -18.78
N LYS A 222 -17.33 23.12 -18.70
CA LYS A 222 -18.11 24.21 -19.32
C LYS A 222 -17.65 25.58 -18.80
N GLY A 223 -17.25 26.45 -19.72
CA GLY A 223 -16.79 27.81 -19.43
C GLY A 223 -15.37 27.90 -18.87
N SER A 224 -14.56 26.83 -18.94
CA SER A 224 -13.14 26.88 -18.54
C SER A 224 -12.24 26.04 -19.45
N GLY A 225 -10.92 26.21 -19.30
CA GLY A 225 -9.90 25.38 -19.98
C GLY A 225 -9.49 24.13 -19.19
N ILE A 226 -10.16 23.84 -18.07
CA ILE A 226 -9.79 22.73 -17.18
C ILE A 226 -10.26 21.42 -17.80
N PRO A 227 -9.42 20.37 -17.88
CA PRO A 227 -9.82 19.08 -18.46
C PRO A 227 -11.05 18.48 -17.79
N TYR A 228 -11.99 17.96 -18.58
CA TYR A 228 -13.22 17.33 -18.06
C TYR A 228 -12.95 16.12 -17.16
N LEU A 229 -11.77 15.50 -17.31
CA LEU A 229 -11.30 14.42 -16.46
C LEU A 229 -11.31 14.79 -14.95
N THR A 230 -11.17 16.07 -14.61
CA THR A 230 -11.27 16.56 -13.23
C THR A 230 -12.63 16.27 -12.60
N HIS A 231 -13.72 16.48 -13.35
CA HIS A 231 -15.08 16.15 -12.90
C HIS A 231 -15.22 14.65 -12.66
N LEU A 232 -14.78 13.82 -13.61
CA LEU A 232 -14.90 12.35 -13.51
C LEU A 232 -14.14 11.81 -12.29
N LEU A 233 -12.95 12.33 -12.02
CA LEU A 233 -12.15 11.98 -10.84
C LEU A 233 -12.84 12.42 -9.55
N ALA A 234 -13.40 13.62 -9.52
CA ALA A 234 -14.10 14.13 -8.34
C ALA A 234 -15.36 13.31 -8.01
N VAL A 235 -16.19 12.99 -9.02
CA VAL A 235 -17.37 12.13 -8.83
C VAL A 235 -16.95 10.75 -8.34
N SER A 236 -15.88 10.18 -8.90
CA SER A 236 -15.34 8.92 -8.41
C SER A 236 -14.86 9.01 -6.96
N SER A 237 -14.16 10.10 -6.57
CA SER A 237 -13.71 10.30 -5.19
C SER A 237 -14.90 10.34 -4.22
N LEU A 238 -15.95 11.09 -4.58
CA LEU A 238 -17.17 11.17 -3.76
C LEU A 238 -17.82 9.81 -3.56
N VAL A 239 -17.89 8.97 -4.59
CA VAL A 239 -18.43 7.61 -4.45
C VAL A 239 -17.60 6.80 -3.47
N ILE A 240 -16.26 6.88 -3.56
CA ILE A 240 -15.34 6.12 -2.70
C ILE A 240 -15.45 6.57 -1.25
N GLU A 241 -15.38 7.88 -1.01
CA GLU A 241 -15.44 8.50 0.32
C GLU A 241 -16.76 8.19 1.05
N HIS A 242 -17.84 7.95 0.31
CA HIS A 242 -19.17 7.68 0.87
C HIS A 242 -19.56 6.20 0.78
N GLY A 243 -18.57 5.31 0.79
CA GLY A 243 -18.77 3.88 0.98
C GLY A 243 -19.13 3.08 -0.27
N GLY A 244 -19.00 3.66 -1.46
CA GLY A 244 -19.25 2.98 -2.73
C GLY A 244 -18.22 1.88 -3.01
N THR A 245 -18.64 0.88 -3.79
CA THR A 245 -17.78 -0.24 -4.23
C THR A 245 -16.81 0.17 -5.33
N GLU A 246 -15.79 -0.67 -5.61
CA GLU A 246 -14.91 -0.47 -6.77
C GLU A 246 -15.71 -0.36 -8.09
N GLU A 247 -16.78 -1.13 -8.23
CA GLU A 247 -17.64 -1.08 -9.43
C GLU A 247 -18.38 0.25 -9.54
N GLN A 248 -18.89 0.80 -8.43
CA GLN A 248 -19.55 2.11 -8.43
C GLN A 248 -18.55 3.23 -8.71
N ALA A 249 -17.33 3.17 -8.16
CA ALA A 249 -16.27 4.12 -8.46
C ALA A 249 -15.85 4.06 -9.93
N ALA A 250 -15.70 2.86 -10.50
CA ALA A 250 -15.44 2.67 -11.92
C ALA A 250 -16.60 3.16 -12.81
N ALA A 251 -17.85 2.99 -12.38
CA ALA A 251 -19.02 3.53 -13.07
C ALA A 251 -19.05 5.06 -13.00
N ALA A 252 -18.67 5.67 -11.87
CA ALA A 252 -18.54 7.12 -11.73
C ALA A 252 -17.51 7.72 -12.69
N LEU A 253 -16.35 7.08 -12.88
CA LEU A 253 -15.38 7.50 -13.90
C LEU A 253 -15.93 7.46 -15.33
N LEU A 254 -16.95 6.63 -15.57
CA LEU A 254 -17.48 6.34 -16.90
C LEU A 254 -18.89 6.90 -17.12
N HIS A 255 -19.50 7.58 -16.15
CA HIS A 255 -20.96 7.83 -16.17
C HIS A 255 -21.41 8.62 -17.41
N ASP A 256 -20.57 9.53 -17.91
CA ASP A 256 -20.86 10.33 -19.11
C ASP A 256 -20.38 9.73 -20.43
N VAL A 257 -19.62 8.63 -20.43
CA VAL A 257 -18.98 8.15 -21.67
C VAL A 257 -20.00 7.72 -22.73
N LEU A 258 -21.20 7.31 -22.33
CA LEU A 258 -22.28 6.96 -23.26
C LEU A 258 -23.02 8.20 -23.79
N GLU A 259 -23.04 9.30 -23.03
CA GLU A 259 -23.74 10.52 -23.41
C GLU A 259 -22.90 11.46 -24.27
N ASP A 260 -21.63 11.60 -23.91
CA ASP A 260 -20.77 12.69 -24.38
C ASP A 260 -19.68 12.20 -25.32
N THR A 261 -19.63 10.89 -25.58
CA THR A 261 -18.62 10.30 -26.45
C THR A 261 -19.26 9.23 -27.35
N LYS A 262 -18.55 8.81 -28.40
CA LYS A 262 -18.98 7.71 -29.30
C LYS A 262 -18.79 6.32 -28.68
N THR A 263 -18.74 6.21 -27.36
CA THR A 263 -18.50 4.93 -26.67
C THR A 263 -19.81 4.16 -26.54
N SER A 264 -19.80 2.88 -26.89
CA SER A 264 -20.99 2.04 -26.79
C SER A 264 -21.04 1.28 -25.46
N TYR A 265 -22.25 0.91 -25.02
CA TYR A 265 -22.47 0.01 -23.89
C TYR A 265 -21.63 -1.27 -24.00
N LYS A 266 -21.58 -1.90 -25.19
CA LYS A 266 -20.78 -3.10 -25.45
C LYS A 266 -19.28 -2.85 -25.21
N ARG A 267 -18.79 -1.65 -25.54
CA ARG A 267 -17.40 -1.27 -25.29
C ARG A 267 -17.12 -1.11 -23.80
N VAL A 268 -18.02 -0.47 -23.05
CA VAL A 268 -17.91 -0.33 -21.59
C VAL A 268 -17.87 -1.74 -20.97
N LYS A 269 -18.88 -2.57 -21.26
CA LYS A 269 -18.99 -3.94 -20.75
C LYS A 269 -17.73 -4.78 -21.00
N ARG A 270 -17.11 -4.68 -22.18
CA ARG A 270 -15.89 -5.41 -22.53
C ARG A 270 -14.64 -4.86 -21.82
N THR A 271 -14.61 -3.56 -21.53
CA THR A 271 -13.45 -2.91 -20.90
C THR A 271 -13.48 -3.10 -19.38
N THR A 272 -14.69 -3.14 -18.82
CA THR A 272 -14.95 -3.34 -17.40
C THR A 272 -15.70 -4.66 -17.18
N ASN A 273 -17.00 -4.60 -16.92
CA ASN A 273 -17.90 -5.74 -16.76
C ASN A 273 -19.37 -5.32 -16.98
N LYS A 274 -20.31 -6.27 -16.84
CA LYS A 274 -21.75 -6.01 -17.05
C LYS A 274 -22.33 -5.02 -16.02
N ASN A 275 -22.01 -5.19 -14.73
CA ASN A 275 -22.56 -4.37 -13.66
C ASN A 275 -22.23 -2.89 -13.84
N ILE A 276 -20.97 -2.60 -14.19
CA ILE A 276 -20.52 -1.23 -14.48
C ILE A 276 -21.24 -0.68 -15.71
N ALA A 277 -21.34 -1.46 -16.79
CA ALA A 277 -22.03 -1.00 -17.99
C ALA A 277 -23.51 -0.68 -17.73
N ASP A 278 -24.17 -1.45 -16.87
CA ASP A 278 -25.56 -1.21 -16.47
C ASP A 278 -25.70 0.04 -15.61
N MET A 279 -24.80 0.27 -14.65
CA MET A 279 -24.77 1.51 -13.86
C MET A 279 -24.54 2.74 -14.73
N VAL A 280 -23.55 2.69 -15.63
CA VAL A 280 -23.26 3.77 -16.58
C VAL A 280 -24.47 4.05 -17.48
N LYS A 281 -25.14 3.01 -17.98
CA LYS A 281 -26.37 3.17 -18.76
C LYS A 281 -27.50 3.79 -17.94
N ALA A 282 -27.61 3.44 -16.66
CA ALA A 282 -28.64 3.97 -15.77
C ALA A 282 -28.39 5.43 -15.34
N CYS A 283 -27.13 5.86 -15.28
CA CYS A 283 -26.76 7.27 -15.09
C CYS A 283 -26.97 8.10 -16.37
N SER A 284 -27.06 7.43 -17.53
CA SER A 284 -27.25 8.07 -18.83
C SER A 284 -28.72 8.44 -19.07
N SER A 285 -28.97 9.74 -19.19
CA SER A 285 -30.22 10.41 -19.50
C SER A 285 -30.62 10.34 -20.98
N LYS A 286 -29.66 10.24 -21.92
CA LYS A 286 -29.95 10.22 -23.37
C LYS A 286 -30.50 8.87 -23.84
N LYS A 287 -31.72 8.86 -24.39
CA LYS A 287 -32.05 7.91 -25.44
C LYS A 287 -31.26 8.30 -26.69
N PHE A 288 -30.59 7.34 -27.30
CA PHE A 288 -29.84 7.55 -28.54
C PHE A 288 -30.82 8.03 -29.64
N GLY A 289 -30.72 9.29 -30.08
CA GLY A 289 -31.44 9.80 -31.26
C GLY A 289 -32.74 10.59 -31.06
N GLU A 290 -33.09 11.06 -29.85
CA GLU A 290 -34.24 11.98 -29.68
C GLU A 290 -33.78 13.46 -29.83
N GLU A 291 -34.41 14.20 -30.77
CA GLU A 291 -34.19 15.64 -30.98
C GLU A 291 -34.75 16.48 -29.83
N HIS A 292 -34.11 17.65 -29.62
CA HIS A 292 -34.41 18.73 -28.67
C HIS A 292 -35.80 18.67 -28.02
N SER A 293 -35.89 18.05 -26.84
CA SER A 293 -37.02 18.29 -25.94
C SER A 293 -36.75 19.50 -25.06
N ASP A 294 -37.82 20.16 -24.62
CA ASP A 294 -37.82 21.14 -23.54
C ASP A 294 -36.86 20.70 -22.40
N PRO A 295 -35.94 21.57 -21.93
CA PRO A 295 -35.01 21.24 -20.85
C PRO A 295 -35.69 20.68 -19.59
N TRP A 296 -36.91 21.12 -19.30
CA TRP A 296 -37.70 20.60 -18.19
C TRP A 296 -38.22 19.19 -18.47
N ILE A 297 -38.61 18.85 -19.69
CA ILE A 297 -39.05 17.49 -20.05
C ILE A 297 -37.92 16.48 -19.85
N VAL A 298 -36.69 16.80 -20.28
CA VAL A 298 -35.51 15.92 -20.06
C VAL A 298 -35.31 15.64 -18.58
N LYS A 299 -35.37 16.70 -17.77
CA LYS A 299 -35.22 16.63 -16.31
C LYS A 299 -36.34 15.83 -15.66
N LYS A 300 -37.58 16.05 -16.07
CA LYS A 300 -38.74 15.31 -15.55
C LYS A 300 -38.63 13.81 -15.86
N VAL A 301 -38.27 13.43 -17.09
CA VAL A 301 -38.05 12.02 -17.46
C VAL A 301 -36.93 11.39 -16.64
N TYR A 302 -35.88 12.16 -16.32
CA TYR A 302 -34.84 11.68 -15.41
C TYR A 302 -35.39 11.45 -14.00
N LEU A 303 -36.18 12.38 -13.45
CA LEU A 303 -36.80 12.21 -12.12
C LEU A 303 -37.74 11.01 -12.08
N GLU A 304 -38.52 10.76 -13.12
CA GLU A 304 -39.39 9.58 -13.22
C GLU A 304 -38.57 8.29 -13.14
N LYS A 305 -37.52 8.16 -13.99
CA LYS A 305 -36.60 7.01 -13.93
C LYS A 305 -35.93 6.87 -12.58
N LEU A 306 -35.56 7.99 -11.95
CA LEU A 306 -34.95 8.00 -10.63
C LEU A 306 -35.94 7.54 -9.55
N ASN A 307 -37.20 7.95 -9.64
CA ASN A 307 -38.26 7.56 -8.73
C ASN A 307 -38.60 6.07 -8.85
N ASP A 308 -38.55 5.50 -10.05
CA ASP A 308 -38.75 4.07 -10.30
C ASP A 308 -37.61 3.18 -9.76
N LYS A 309 -36.43 3.75 -9.48
CA LYS A 309 -35.31 2.99 -8.92
C LYS A 309 -35.65 2.48 -7.52
N LYS A 310 -35.31 1.22 -7.28
CA LYS A 310 -35.35 0.65 -5.93
C LYS A 310 -34.39 1.43 -5.02
N PRO A 311 -34.70 1.53 -3.71
CA PRO A 311 -33.81 2.20 -2.75
C PRO A 311 -32.34 1.74 -2.80
N ASN A 312 -32.08 0.47 -3.08
CA ASN A 312 -30.73 -0.10 -3.13
C ASN A 312 -30.14 -0.20 -4.55
N ASP A 313 -30.68 0.53 -5.53
CA ASP A 313 -30.12 0.53 -6.89
C ASP A 313 -28.68 1.09 -6.87
N PRO A 314 -27.69 0.35 -7.40
CA PRO A 314 -26.28 0.70 -7.24
C PRO A 314 -25.89 1.98 -8.00
N SER A 315 -26.69 2.45 -8.96
CA SER A 315 -26.41 3.70 -9.68
C SER A 315 -26.81 4.96 -8.90
N LEU A 316 -27.57 4.83 -7.79
CA LEU A 316 -28.05 5.99 -7.04
C LEU A 316 -26.92 6.78 -6.39
N LEU A 317 -25.91 6.10 -5.84
CA LEU A 317 -24.75 6.78 -5.25
C LEU A 317 -23.95 7.55 -6.32
N VAL A 318 -23.76 6.94 -7.50
CA VAL A 318 -23.09 7.61 -8.64
C VAL A 318 -23.87 8.85 -9.08
N ALA A 319 -25.20 8.73 -9.21
CA ALA A 319 -26.06 9.85 -9.57
C ALA A 319 -26.03 10.98 -8.54
N LEU A 320 -26.08 10.65 -7.24
CA LEU A 320 -25.98 11.65 -6.17
C LEU A 320 -24.61 12.35 -6.19
N SER A 321 -23.51 11.59 -6.29
CA SER A 321 -22.14 12.15 -6.34
C SER A 321 -21.93 13.10 -7.51
N ASP A 322 -22.44 12.76 -8.70
CA ASP A 322 -22.40 13.63 -9.89
C ASP A 322 -23.14 14.96 -9.62
N LYS A 323 -24.36 14.86 -9.09
CA LYS A 323 -25.21 16.03 -8.85
C LYS A 323 -24.68 16.92 -7.72
N VAL A 324 -24.06 16.35 -6.69
CA VAL A 324 -23.33 17.09 -5.65
C VAL A 324 -22.19 17.88 -6.26
N HIS A 325 -21.29 17.23 -7.01
CA HIS A 325 -20.14 17.91 -7.60
C HIS A 325 -20.58 19.05 -8.53
N ASN A 326 -21.62 18.83 -9.35
CA ASN A 326 -22.15 19.86 -10.24
C ASN A 326 -22.78 21.04 -9.49
N ALA A 327 -23.55 20.78 -8.44
CA ALA A 327 -24.15 21.82 -7.61
C ALA A 327 -23.08 22.61 -6.84
N GLU A 328 -22.12 21.94 -6.21
CA GLU A 328 -21.02 22.59 -5.48
C GLU A 328 -20.14 23.44 -6.39
N ARG A 329 -19.79 22.96 -7.60
CA ARG A 329 -19.04 23.76 -8.57
C ARG A 329 -19.80 25.03 -8.92
N THR A 330 -21.10 24.91 -9.17
CA THR A 330 -21.94 26.06 -9.51
C THR A 330 -22.03 27.02 -8.33
N ALA A 331 -22.21 26.50 -7.10
CA ALA A 331 -22.27 27.30 -5.88
C ALA A 331 -20.95 28.05 -5.61
N ASN A 332 -19.80 27.42 -5.84
CA ASN A 332 -18.49 28.04 -5.69
C ASN A 332 -18.21 29.15 -6.71
N GLU A 333 -18.83 29.07 -7.89
CA GLU A 333 -18.75 30.07 -8.96
C GLU A 333 -19.90 31.09 -8.90
N TYR A 334 -20.86 30.93 -7.97
CA TYR A 334 -22.08 31.73 -7.93
C TYR A 334 -21.77 33.15 -7.44
N PRO A 335 -22.14 34.21 -8.18
CA PRO A 335 -21.82 35.57 -7.79
C PRO A 335 -22.48 36.00 -6.48
N LYS A 336 -21.87 36.97 -5.80
CA LYS A 336 -22.37 37.50 -4.51
C LYS A 336 -23.39 38.63 -4.66
N THR A 337 -23.46 39.27 -5.82
CA THR A 337 -24.35 40.43 -6.05
C THR A 337 -25.57 40.02 -6.87
N ALA A 338 -26.75 40.57 -6.55
CA ALA A 338 -28.01 40.21 -7.21
C ALA A 338 -27.99 40.46 -8.74
N ASP A 339 -27.32 41.52 -9.18
CA ASP A 339 -27.19 41.87 -10.60
C ASP A 339 -26.35 40.83 -11.37
N GLU A 340 -25.25 40.37 -10.78
CA GLU A 340 -24.40 39.35 -11.38
C GLU A 340 -25.06 37.96 -11.32
N GLN A 341 -25.79 37.66 -10.25
CA GLN A 341 -26.57 36.42 -10.12
C GLN A 341 -27.62 36.29 -11.22
N THR A 342 -28.36 37.36 -11.50
CA THR A 342 -29.36 37.39 -12.58
C THR A 342 -28.69 37.09 -13.93
N LYS A 343 -27.55 37.73 -14.20
CA LYS A 343 -26.77 37.48 -15.42
C LYS A 343 -26.17 36.06 -15.46
N TYR A 344 -25.76 35.51 -14.32
CA TYR A 344 -25.16 34.19 -14.24
C TYR A 344 -26.10 33.09 -14.76
N TRP A 345 -27.39 33.17 -14.43
CA TRP A 345 -28.38 32.18 -14.85
C TRP A 345 -28.64 32.16 -16.37
N SER A 346 -28.34 33.24 -17.09
CA SER A 346 -28.44 33.29 -18.56
C SER A 346 -27.47 32.33 -19.27
N LYS A 347 -26.43 31.85 -18.58
CA LYS A 347 -25.48 30.84 -19.11
C LYS A 347 -26.09 29.45 -19.22
N PHE A 348 -27.24 29.21 -18.58
CA PHE A 348 -27.90 27.91 -18.53
C PHE A 348 -29.15 27.90 -19.41
N ASN A 349 -29.25 26.89 -20.29
CA ASN A 349 -30.39 26.72 -21.20
C ASN A 349 -31.76 26.65 -20.50
N ALA A 350 -31.80 26.29 -19.21
CA ALA A 350 -33.03 26.14 -18.44
C ALA A 350 -33.37 27.37 -17.58
N GLY A 351 -32.49 28.37 -17.44
CA GLY A 351 -32.72 29.53 -16.57
C GLY A 351 -32.86 29.19 -15.07
N TYR A 352 -33.15 30.19 -14.23
CA TYR A 352 -33.20 30.06 -12.77
C TYR A 352 -34.30 29.11 -12.28
N ASP A 353 -35.57 29.35 -12.65
CA ASP A 353 -36.72 28.65 -12.07
C ASP A 353 -36.70 27.15 -12.35
N ILE A 354 -36.35 26.75 -13.57
CA ILE A 354 -36.26 25.33 -13.95
C ILE A 354 -35.03 24.67 -13.29
N GLN A 355 -33.95 25.41 -13.03
CA GLN A 355 -32.82 24.88 -12.26
C GLN A 355 -33.18 24.70 -10.78
N LYS A 356 -33.89 25.67 -10.18
CA LYS A 356 -34.40 25.58 -8.82
C LYS A 356 -35.31 24.37 -8.66
N LEU A 357 -36.35 24.29 -9.49
CA LEU A 357 -37.31 23.19 -9.46
C LEU A 357 -36.65 21.82 -9.69
N TRP A 358 -35.67 21.76 -10.59
CA TRP A 358 -34.90 20.55 -10.86
C TRP A 358 -34.13 20.07 -9.64
N TYR A 359 -33.31 20.94 -9.05
CA TYR A 359 -32.45 20.54 -7.94
C TYR A 359 -33.25 20.25 -6.66
N THR A 360 -34.34 20.99 -6.40
CA THR A 360 -35.22 20.68 -5.26
C THR A 360 -35.91 19.34 -5.43
N SER A 361 -36.51 19.07 -6.59
CA SER A 361 -37.19 17.79 -6.88
C SER A 361 -36.21 16.61 -6.88
N LEU A 362 -35.00 16.84 -7.38
CA LEU A 362 -33.92 15.84 -7.37
C LEU A 362 -33.50 15.48 -5.94
N TYR A 363 -33.31 16.49 -5.09
CA TYR A 363 -32.98 16.28 -3.68
C TYR A 363 -34.08 15.48 -2.97
N GLU A 364 -35.35 15.87 -3.14
CA GLU A 364 -36.50 15.15 -2.57
C GLU A 364 -36.53 13.69 -3.02
N SER A 365 -36.34 13.45 -4.33
CA SER A 365 -36.36 12.11 -4.92
C SER A 365 -35.22 11.22 -4.42
N LEU A 366 -34.02 11.77 -4.25
CA LEU A 366 -32.85 11.05 -3.70
C LEU A 366 -33.01 10.82 -2.19
N ASN A 367 -33.44 11.82 -1.44
CA ASN A 367 -33.64 11.74 0.00
C ASN A 367 -34.72 10.71 0.36
N ALA A 368 -35.81 10.66 -0.42
CA ALA A 368 -36.89 9.69 -0.26
C ALA A 368 -36.44 8.23 -0.42
N LYS A 369 -35.27 7.95 -1.02
CA LYS A 369 -34.73 6.57 -1.09
C LYS A 369 -34.34 6.02 0.28
N GLY A 370 -33.94 6.87 1.23
CA GLY A 370 -33.61 6.47 2.61
C GLY A 370 -32.36 5.61 2.79
N THR A 371 -31.65 5.28 1.71
CA THR A 371 -30.46 4.40 1.68
C THR A 371 -29.17 5.13 1.32
N LEU A 372 -29.27 6.39 0.90
CA LEU A 372 -28.13 7.18 0.44
C LEU A 372 -27.37 7.82 1.62
N PRO A 373 -26.05 8.04 1.50
CA PRO A 373 -25.23 8.61 2.56
C PRO A 373 -25.74 10.00 3.02
N PRO A 374 -26.12 10.18 4.30
CA PRO A 374 -26.68 11.44 4.79
C PRO A 374 -25.76 12.65 4.59
N ALA A 375 -24.46 12.49 4.82
CA ALA A 375 -23.47 13.56 4.64
C ALA A 375 -23.41 14.06 3.19
N LEU A 376 -23.60 13.18 2.21
CA LEU A 376 -23.57 13.55 0.80
C LEU A 376 -24.87 14.25 0.36
N LEU A 377 -26.01 13.82 0.91
CA LEU A 377 -27.30 14.51 0.74
C LEU A 377 -27.26 15.92 1.36
N GLU A 378 -26.65 16.08 2.52
CA GLU A 378 -26.47 17.38 3.19
C GLU A 378 -25.65 18.35 2.33
N ARG A 379 -24.54 17.87 1.74
CA ARG A 379 -23.73 18.67 0.81
C ARG A 379 -24.55 19.18 -0.38
N LEU A 380 -25.37 18.31 -0.98
CA LEU A 380 -26.28 18.73 -2.06
C LEU A 380 -27.26 19.79 -1.56
N GLN A 381 -27.86 19.59 -0.39
CA GLN A 381 -28.82 20.53 0.19
C GLN A 381 -28.18 21.90 0.46
N VAL A 382 -26.96 21.95 0.98
CA VAL A 382 -26.21 23.18 1.22
C VAL A 382 -25.95 23.92 -0.08
N ALA A 383 -25.48 23.22 -1.12
CA ALA A 383 -25.27 23.83 -2.44
C ALA A 383 -26.57 24.39 -3.03
N ILE A 384 -27.69 23.67 -2.90
CA ILE A 384 -29.02 24.14 -3.32
C ILE A 384 -29.42 25.42 -2.58
N LYS A 385 -29.21 25.48 -1.26
CA LYS A 385 -29.49 26.68 -0.47
C LYS A 385 -28.64 27.87 -0.94
N ILE A 386 -27.35 27.68 -1.21
CA ILE A 386 -26.48 28.76 -1.73
C ILE A 386 -26.98 29.30 -3.07
N LEU A 387 -27.50 28.43 -3.94
CA LEU A 387 -27.91 28.81 -5.30
C LEU A 387 -29.31 29.45 -5.37
N PHE A 388 -30.21 29.11 -4.46
CA PHE A 388 -31.65 29.36 -4.64
C PHE A 388 -32.38 29.99 -3.44
N ASN A 389 -31.68 30.32 -2.34
CA ASN A 389 -32.25 31.03 -1.19
C ASN A 389 -31.82 32.49 -1.11
#